data_AF-A0AB34KPL2-F1
#
_entry.id   AF-A0AB34KPL2-F1
#
_cell.length_a   1.000
_cell.length_b   1.000
_cell.length_c   1.000
_cell.angle_alpha   90.00
_cell.angle_beta   90.00
_cell.angle_gamma   90.00
#
_symmetry.space_group_name_H-M   'P 1'
#
loop_
_entity.id
_entity.type
_entity.pdbx_description
1 polymer ?
#
loop_
_entity_poly.entity_id
_entity_poly.type
_entity_poly.pdbx_seq_one_letter_code
_entity_poly.pdbx_strand_id
1 'polypeptide(L)'
;MAGPKEDGLSICDKYATQLFGDNNYDTQSLLATVFVNQAAAGNYTPISQTNGVGFPGFINPGVFHGVQVNQLPYFNGQLNSTNVSPDKGHGVAVNWLDGGGQPALHQNLSAFDVNSNQFFYFVHLYEYFAYMLDCSVYGNSVDRYNGSTDMYHVHKYMNINKDMEGYTNLQFVLSAASLGFSKEAQGYIGRSLQLLFSFKCESPQPYPHWAEPASQSICQAEDCPTFPHHPICLDEDRPIPQIVAAPGESKVRVYSCEDDIDDIDQRGDGCLVN
;
A
#
# COMPACT_ATOMS: atom_id res chain seq x y z
N MET A 1 13.70 -11.67 2.11
CA MET A 1 14.58 -11.67 3.30
C MET A 1 13.74 -12.10 4.50
N ALA A 2 14.28 -12.85 5.45
CA ALA A 2 13.56 -13.12 6.70
C ALA A 2 13.61 -11.86 7.58
N GLY A 3 12.49 -11.53 8.25
CA GLY A 3 12.43 -10.37 9.14
C GLY A 3 13.35 -10.52 10.36
N PRO A 4 13.69 -9.40 11.04
CA PRO A 4 14.42 -9.47 12.30
C PRO A 4 13.63 -10.31 13.30
N LYS A 5 14.35 -11.05 14.13
CA LYS A 5 13.76 -11.75 15.27
C LYS A 5 13.89 -10.86 16.50
N GLU A 6 12.77 -10.63 17.18
CA GLU A 6 12.73 -9.93 18.45
C GLU A 6 12.38 -10.92 19.55
N ASP A 7 13.23 -11.03 20.57
CA ASP A 7 13.07 -12.02 21.65
C ASP A 7 12.99 -13.48 21.14
N GLY A 8 13.62 -13.74 19.99
CA GLY A 8 13.62 -15.05 19.33
C GLY A 8 12.38 -15.34 18.46
N LEU A 9 11.39 -14.44 18.44
CA LEU A 9 10.16 -14.55 17.66
C LEU A 9 10.22 -13.68 16.39
N SER A 10 9.45 -14.03 15.36
CA SER A 10 9.22 -13.09 14.25
C SER A 10 8.43 -11.87 14.72
N ILE A 11 8.41 -10.82 13.90
CA ILE A 11 7.58 -9.63 14.16
C ILE A 11 6.12 -10.06 14.36
N CYS A 12 5.57 -10.85 13.45
CA CYS A 12 4.18 -11.26 13.54
C CYS A 12 3.88 -12.11 14.79
N ASP A 13 4.71 -13.11 15.09
CA ASP A 13 4.49 -14.00 16.24
C ASP A 13 4.54 -13.22 17.57
N LYS A 14 5.50 -12.29 17.69
CA LYS A 14 5.63 -11.40 18.84
C LYS A 14 4.39 -10.54 19.01
N TYR A 15 3.98 -9.82 17.96
CA TYR A 15 2.89 -8.86 18.07
C TYR A 15 1.50 -9.50 18.10
N ALA A 16 1.32 -10.70 17.53
CA ALA A 16 0.11 -11.49 17.72
C ALA A 16 -0.05 -11.87 19.20
N THR A 17 1.02 -12.38 19.82
CA THR A 17 1.02 -12.73 21.24
C THR A 17 0.81 -11.51 22.13
N GLN A 18 1.52 -10.42 21.86
CA GLN A 18 1.48 -9.21 22.68
C GLN A 18 0.10 -8.52 22.62
N LEU A 19 -0.52 -8.45 21.45
CA LEU A 19 -1.78 -7.71 21.26
C LEU A 19 -3.02 -8.57 21.52
N PHE A 20 -2.95 -9.87 21.25
CA PHE A 20 -4.12 -10.75 21.27
C PHE A 20 -3.98 -11.95 22.22
N GLY A 21 -2.82 -12.11 22.87
CA GLY A 21 -2.60 -13.07 23.95
C GLY A 21 -2.20 -14.48 23.52
N ASP A 22 -2.07 -14.76 22.22
CA ASP A 22 -1.66 -16.08 21.70
C ASP A 22 -0.89 -15.95 20.37
N ASN A 23 -0.22 -17.03 19.96
CA ASN A 23 0.48 -17.17 18.68
C ASN A 23 -0.11 -18.34 17.87
N ASN A 24 -1.20 -18.08 17.17
CA ASN A 24 -1.94 -19.07 16.40
C ASN A 24 -2.48 -18.46 15.09
N TYR A 25 -3.19 -19.26 14.29
CA TYR A 25 -3.78 -18.80 13.02
C TYR A 25 -4.67 -17.56 13.19
N ASP A 26 -5.62 -17.59 14.13
CA ASP A 26 -6.61 -16.52 14.30
C ASP A 26 -5.95 -15.19 14.73
N THR A 27 -5.00 -15.26 15.66
CA THR A 27 -4.29 -14.07 16.18
C THR A 27 -3.32 -13.48 15.17
N GLN A 28 -2.63 -14.29 14.38
CA GLN A 28 -1.78 -13.81 13.29
C GLN A 28 -2.60 -13.23 12.13
N SER A 29 -3.71 -13.88 11.76
CA SER A 29 -4.63 -13.37 10.75
C SER A 29 -5.25 -12.03 11.17
N LEU A 30 -5.66 -11.91 12.44
CA LEU A 30 -6.15 -10.66 13.00
C LEU A 30 -5.06 -9.57 13.02
N LEU A 31 -3.81 -9.92 13.36
CA LEU A 31 -2.70 -8.96 13.29
C LEU A 31 -2.51 -8.41 11.88
N ALA A 32 -2.41 -9.29 10.87
CA ALA A 32 -2.25 -8.89 9.49
C ALA A 32 -3.44 -8.03 9.01
N THR A 33 -4.66 -8.43 9.37
CA THR A 33 -5.90 -7.69 9.06
C THR A 33 -5.86 -6.27 9.63
N VAL A 34 -5.62 -6.14 10.93
CA VAL A 34 -5.62 -4.83 11.61
C VAL A 34 -4.46 -3.96 11.11
N PHE A 35 -3.29 -4.55 10.86
CA PHE A 35 -2.11 -3.85 10.33
C PHE A 35 -2.38 -3.26 8.95
N VAL A 36 -2.92 -4.07 8.03
CA VAL A 36 -3.22 -3.63 6.65
C VAL A 36 -4.39 -2.66 6.63
N ASN A 37 -5.48 -2.94 7.34
CA ASN A 37 -6.66 -2.09 7.33
C ASN A 37 -6.36 -0.71 7.89
N GLN A 38 -5.54 -0.62 8.95
CA GLN A 38 -5.11 0.68 9.45
C GLN A 38 -4.20 1.40 8.46
N ALA A 39 -3.24 0.70 7.84
CA ALA A 39 -2.41 1.32 6.80
C ALA A 39 -3.26 1.87 5.64
N ALA A 40 -4.37 1.19 5.30
CA ALA A 40 -5.27 1.61 4.24
C ALA A 40 -6.19 2.78 4.65
N ALA A 41 -6.93 2.63 5.76
CA ALA A 41 -8.03 3.52 6.15
C ALA A 41 -7.68 4.52 7.27
N GLY A 42 -6.49 4.41 7.86
CA GLY A 42 -6.05 5.22 9.01
C GLY A 42 -6.42 4.61 10.35
N ASN A 43 -6.24 5.37 11.44
CA ASN A 43 -6.61 4.89 12.78
C ASN A 43 -8.14 4.82 12.96
N TYR A 44 -8.65 3.64 13.32
CA TYR A 44 -10.08 3.44 13.64
C TYR A 44 -10.34 2.48 14.81
N THR A 45 -9.33 1.77 15.31
CA THR A 45 -9.52 0.76 16.36
C THR A 45 -9.17 1.30 17.76
N PRO A 46 -9.82 0.80 18.84
CA PRO A 46 -9.35 1.00 20.21
C PRO A 46 -7.94 0.42 20.45
N ILE A 47 -7.56 -0.64 19.71
CA ILE A 47 -6.23 -1.26 19.78
C ILE A 47 -5.13 -0.24 19.44
N SER A 48 -5.39 0.62 18.44
CA SER A 48 -4.47 1.66 17.96
C SER A 48 -4.38 2.90 18.85
N GLN A 49 -5.33 3.08 19.79
CA GLN A 49 -5.41 4.28 20.64
C GLN A 49 -4.35 4.30 21.75
N THR A 50 -3.52 3.27 21.87
CA THR A 50 -2.55 3.14 22.96
C THR A 50 -1.34 4.06 22.82
N ASN A 51 -1.06 4.62 21.64
CA ASN A 51 0.18 5.39 21.40
C ASN A 51 0.02 6.81 20.82
N GLY A 52 -1.21 7.29 20.60
CA GLY A 52 -1.46 8.68 20.16
C GLY A 52 -0.94 9.06 18.76
N VAL A 53 -0.54 8.09 17.94
CA VAL A 53 -0.11 8.31 16.55
C VAL A 53 -1.33 8.33 15.64
N GLY A 54 -1.72 9.52 15.17
CA GLY A 54 -2.80 9.69 14.19
C GLY A 54 -2.27 9.74 12.75
N PHE A 55 -2.88 8.98 11.86
CA PHE A 55 -2.56 8.99 10.43
C PHE A 55 -3.80 8.64 9.57
N PRO A 56 -3.87 9.16 8.33
CA PRO A 56 -5.07 9.06 7.49
C PRO A 56 -5.24 7.73 6.76
N GLY A 57 -4.17 6.97 6.52
CA GLY A 57 -4.18 5.78 5.67
C GLY A 57 -4.07 6.10 4.18
N PHE A 58 -3.59 5.13 3.39
CA PHE A 58 -3.13 5.39 2.01
C PHE A 58 -4.26 5.62 1.02
N ILE A 59 -5.49 5.17 1.32
CA ILE A 59 -6.68 5.42 0.46
C ILE A 59 -7.32 6.79 0.74
N ASN A 60 -6.84 7.51 1.75
CA ASN A 60 -7.26 8.87 2.06
C ASN A 60 -6.22 9.89 1.58
N PRO A 61 -6.64 11.10 1.18
CA PRO A 61 -5.72 12.18 0.86
C PRO A 61 -4.80 12.51 2.04
N GLY A 62 -3.56 12.88 1.75
CA GLY A 62 -2.57 13.26 2.76
C GLY A 62 -1.48 14.16 2.20
N VAL A 63 -0.44 14.36 3.02
CA VAL A 63 0.73 15.17 2.65
C VAL A 63 1.99 14.35 2.91
N PHE A 64 2.88 14.30 1.93
CA PHE A 64 4.18 13.65 2.03
C PHE A 64 5.26 14.62 1.54
N HIS A 65 6.25 14.92 2.40
CA HIS A 65 7.29 15.92 2.12
C HIS A 65 6.78 17.28 1.59
N GLY A 66 5.61 17.72 2.07
CA GLY A 66 4.98 18.98 1.65
C GLY A 66 4.16 18.87 0.35
N VAL A 67 4.14 17.72 -0.32
CA VAL A 67 3.36 17.44 -1.53
C VAL A 67 2.02 16.82 -1.13
N GLN A 68 0.91 17.32 -1.70
CA GLN A 68 -0.40 16.69 -1.54
C GLN A 68 -0.47 15.40 -2.33
N VAL A 69 -0.91 14.32 -1.67
CA VAL A 69 -1.04 12.99 -2.27
C VAL A 69 -2.49 12.54 -2.17
N ASN A 70 -3.05 12.04 -3.27
CA ASN A 70 -4.37 11.42 -3.28
C ASN A 70 -4.37 10.19 -4.19
N GLN A 71 -4.50 9.01 -3.60
CA GLN A 71 -4.52 7.74 -4.32
C GLN A 71 -5.92 7.15 -4.47
N LEU A 72 -6.94 7.75 -3.85
CA LEU A 72 -8.33 7.27 -3.93
C LEU A 72 -8.81 6.99 -5.37
N PRO A 73 -8.45 7.80 -6.39
CA PRO A 73 -8.85 7.55 -7.78
C PRO A 73 -8.39 6.21 -8.36
N TYR A 74 -7.32 5.61 -7.83
CA TYR A 74 -6.86 4.27 -8.22
C TYR A 74 -7.71 3.16 -7.61
N PHE A 75 -8.37 3.43 -6.49
CA PHE A 75 -9.13 2.42 -5.72
C PHE A 75 -10.64 2.46 -5.98
N ASN A 76 -11.19 3.58 -6.43
CA ASN A 76 -12.64 3.77 -6.59
C ASN A 76 -13.15 3.63 -8.03
N GLY A 77 -12.30 3.22 -8.97
CA GLY A 77 -12.65 3.04 -10.38
C GLY A 77 -12.64 4.31 -11.23
N GLN A 78 -12.06 5.42 -10.76
CA GLN A 78 -11.97 6.65 -11.54
C GLN A 78 -10.86 6.62 -12.62
N LEU A 79 -9.86 5.77 -12.46
CA LEU A 79 -8.71 5.68 -13.36
C LEU A 79 -8.61 4.33 -14.06
N ASN A 80 -8.27 4.34 -15.35
CA ASN A 80 -7.89 3.15 -16.12
C ASN A 80 -6.50 2.65 -15.74
N SER A 81 -6.38 2.13 -14.52
CA SER A 81 -5.09 1.87 -13.86
C SER A 81 -4.89 0.42 -13.46
N THR A 82 -5.93 -0.41 -13.52
CA THR A 82 -5.85 -1.82 -13.13
C THR A 82 -5.43 -2.70 -14.29
N ASN A 83 -4.45 -3.58 -14.07
CA ASN A 83 -4.06 -4.60 -15.03
C ASN A 83 -4.89 -5.89 -14.87
N VAL A 84 -6.04 -5.97 -15.54
CA VAL A 84 -6.93 -7.16 -15.48
C VAL A 84 -6.58 -8.26 -16.48
N SER A 85 -5.63 -8.04 -17.41
CA SER A 85 -5.18 -9.07 -18.36
C SER A 85 -3.93 -8.60 -19.14
N PRO A 86 -2.90 -9.46 -19.31
CA PRO A 86 -1.70 -9.16 -20.10
C PRO A 86 -1.98 -8.75 -21.55
N ASP A 87 -3.08 -9.24 -22.13
CA ASP A 87 -3.34 -9.17 -23.57
C ASP A 87 -3.94 -7.83 -24.02
N LYS A 88 -4.42 -7.00 -23.08
CA LYS A 88 -5.13 -5.76 -23.41
C LYS A 88 -4.20 -4.59 -23.74
N GLY A 89 -2.95 -4.62 -23.28
CA GLY A 89 -1.99 -3.53 -23.51
C GLY A 89 -2.36 -2.17 -22.90
N HIS A 90 -3.42 -2.09 -22.09
CA HIS A 90 -3.87 -0.88 -21.37
C HIS A 90 -4.50 -1.25 -20.02
N GLY A 91 -4.53 -0.30 -19.09
CA GLY A 91 -5.24 -0.43 -17.82
C GLY A 91 -6.76 -0.25 -17.96
N VAL A 92 -7.52 -0.79 -17.02
CA VAL A 92 -8.98 -0.61 -16.94
C VAL A 92 -9.39 -0.07 -15.58
N ALA A 93 -10.54 0.57 -15.51
CA ALA A 93 -11.14 1.01 -14.28
C ALA A 93 -11.75 -0.17 -13.51
N VAL A 94 -11.32 -0.34 -12.26
CA VAL A 94 -11.91 -1.28 -11.29
C VAL A 94 -12.13 -0.54 -9.99
N ASN A 95 -13.32 -0.70 -9.40
CA ASN A 95 -13.58 -0.23 -8.05
C ASN A 95 -13.16 -1.31 -7.05
N TRP A 96 -12.01 -1.11 -6.42
CA TRP A 96 -11.43 -1.94 -5.37
C TRP A 96 -12.02 -1.66 -3.97
N LEU A 97 -12.98 -0.73 -3.87
CA LEU A 97 -13.70 -0.37 -2.65
C LEU A 97 -15.21 -0.66 -2.77
N ASP A 98 -15.58 -1.59 -3.65
CA ASP A 98 -16.96 -2.00 -3.94
C ASP A 98 -17.60 -2.91 -2.86
N GLY A 99 -16.82 -3.36 -1.89
CA GLY A 99 -17.25 -4.24 -0.80
C GLY A 99 -17.67 -3.52 0.48
N GLY A 100 -18.01 -2.22 0.42
CA GLY A 100 -18.37 -1.42 1.59
C GLY A 100 -17.30 -0.45 2.06
N GLY A 101 -16.19 -0.34 1.33
CA GLY A 101 -15.13 0.65 1.50
C GLY A 101 -14.53 0.69 2.90
N GLN A 102 -14.12 1.89 3.32
CA GLN A 102 -13.58 2.17 4.65
C GLN A 102 -14.46 1.67 5.81
N PRO A 103 -15.80 1.81 5.78
CA PRO A 103 -16.66 1.25 6.83
C PRO A 103 -16.45 -0.24 7.12
N ALA A 104 -16.15 -1.07 6.12
CA ALA A 104 -15.83 -2.48 6.33
C ALA A 104 -14.45 -2.65 6.98
N LEU A 105 -13.45 -1.91 6.48
CA LEU A 105 -12.09 -1.92 7.03
C LEU A 105 -12.08 -1.50 8.50
N HIS A 106 -12.91 -0.50 8.86
CA HIS A 106 -13.07 -0.01 10.22
C HIS A 106 -13.64 -1.04 11.20
N GLN A 107 -14.21 -2.13 10.69
CA GLN A 107 -14.70 -3.26 11.48
C GLN A 107 -13.74 -4.45 11.46
N ASN A 108 -12.49 -4.25 11.00
CA ASN A 108 -11.51 -5.32 10.76
C ASN A 108 -12.03 -6.41 9.80
N LEU A 109 -12.82 -6.00 8.80
CA LEU A 109 -13.24 -6.86 7.71
C LEU A 109 -12.49 -6.46 6.45
N SER A 110 -12.24 -7.41 5.54
CA SER A 110 -11.78 -7.09 4.17
C SER A 110 -12.89 -6.40 3.36
N ALA A 111 -14.13 -6.87 3.51
CA ALA A 111 -15.34 -6.31 2.90
C ALA A 111 -16.59 -6.82 3.63
N PHE A 112 -17.74 -6.16 3.43
CA PHE A 112 -19.06 -6.69 3.79
C PHE A 112 -19.54 -7.78 2.83
N ASP A 113 -19.11 -7.73 1.56
CA ASP A 113 -19.40 -8.75 0.55
C ASP A 113 -18.12 -9.51 0.18
N VAL A 114 -18.11 -10.82 0.45
CA VAL A 114 -16.98 -11.72 0.19
C VAL A 114 -16.74 -12.00 -1.30
N ASN A 115 -17.64 -11.56 -2.19
CA ASN A 115 -17.47 -11.69 -3.64
C ASN A 115 -17.02 -10.38 -4.31
N SER A 116 -16.82 -9.32 -3.54
CA SER A 116 -16.41 -8.00 -4.03
C SER A 116 -14.94 -7.96 -4.44
N ASN A 117 -14.56 -7.02 -5.31
CA ASN A 117 -13.14 -6.78 -5.62
C ASN A 117 -12.36 -6.39 -4.36
N GLN A 118 -13.00 -5.61 -3.48
CA GLN A 118 -12.44 -5.22 -2.19
C GLN A 118 -12.06 -6.43 -1.32
N PHE A 119 -12.92 -7.45 -1.24
CA PHE A 119 -12.64 -8.66 -0.46
C PHE A 119 -11.33 -9.31 -0.92
N PHE A 120 -11.23 -9.59 -2.23
CA PHE A 120 -10.04 -10.22 -2.80
C PHE A 120 -8.79 -9.35 -2.67
N TYR A 121 -8.91 -8.04 -2.91
CA TYR A 121 -7.82 -7.09 -2.77
C TYR A 121 -7.23 -7.09 -1.34
N PHE A 122 -8.07 -6.95 -0.32
CA PHE A 122 -7.60 -6.89 1.06
C PHE A 122 -7.12 -8.25 1.58
N VAL A 123 -7.76 -9.36 1.21
CA VAL A 123 -7.26 -10.69 1.57
C VAL A 123 -5.84 -10.91 1.01
N HIS A 124 -5.60 -10.55 -0.25
CA HIS A 124 -4.25 -10.65 -0.83
C HIS A 124 -3.23 -9.75 -0.12
N LEU A 125 -3.62 -8.55 0.31
CA LEU A 125 -2.74 -7.71 1.13
C LEU A 125 -2.45 -8.35 2.49
N TYR A 126 -3.44 -8.95 3.15
CA TYR A 126 -3.24 -9.61 4.44
C TYR A 126 -2.23 -10.76 4.32
N GLU A 127 -2.38 -11.59 3.29
CA GLU A 127 -1.45 -12.69 3.00
C GLU A 127 -0.04 -12.18 2.70
N TYR A 128 0.08 -11.13 1.88
CA TYR A 128 1.36 -10.52 1.50
C TYR A 128 2.11 -9.97 2.72
N PHE A 129 1.41 -9.23 3.58
CA PHE A 129 2.01 -8.67 4.78
C PHE A 129 2.20 -9.69 5.90
N ALA A 130 1.38 -10.73 5.99
CA ALA A 130 1.65 -11.86 6.88
C ALA A 130 2.98 -12.54 6.53
N TYR A 131 3.27 -12.71 5.24
CA TYR A 131 4.58 -13.16 4.78
C TYR A 131 5.70 -12.15 5.12
N MET A 132 5.50 -10.85 4.85
CA MET A 132 6.51 -9.81 5.15
C MET A 132 6.88 -9.75 6.63
N LEU A 133 5.88 -9.87 7.51
CA LEU A 133 6.02 -9.85 8.97
C LEU A 133 6.47 -11.20 9.54
N ASP A 134 6.65 -12.21 8.68
CA ASP A 134 7.12 -13.55 9.00
C ASP A 134 6.21 -14.28 10.02
N CYS A 135 4.89 -14.20 9.84
CA CYS A 135 3.90 -14.96 10.61
C CYS A 135 4.18 -16.46 10.49
N SER A 136 4.35 -17.19 11.58
CA SER A 136 4.73 -18.62 11.51
C SER A 136 3.60 -19.55 11.06
N VAL A 137 2.33 -19.14 11.19
CA VAL A 137 1.14 -19.94 10.88
C VAL A 137 0.41 -19.35 9.66
N TYR A 138 -0.20 -18.18 9.78
CA TYR A 138 -0.92 -17.49 8.70
C TYR A 138 0.05 -16.89 7.67
N GLY A 139 -0.25 -16.94 6.37
CA GLY A 139 0.58 -16.35 5.31
C GLY A 139 1.86 -17.11 4.95
N ASN A 140 2.47 -17.87 5.88
CA ASN A 140 3.63 -18.75 5.62
C ASN A 140 3.30 -20.24 5.58
N SER A 141 2.25 -20.71 6.26
CA SER A 141 1.92 -22.14 6.32
C SER A 141 0.47 -22.43 5.92
N VAL A 142 -0.48 -21.62 6.39
CA VAL A 142 -1.90 -21.65 6.05
C VAL A 142 -2.23 -20.36 5.33
N ASP A 143 -3.03 -20.45 4.26
CA ASP A 143 -3.42 -19.30 3.43
C ASP A 143 -2.21 -18.46 3.01
N ARG A 144 -1.26 -19.14 2.36
CA ARG A 144 -0.07 -18.51 1.81
C ARG A 144 -0.47 -17.49 0.75
N TYR A 145 0.34 -16.43 0.65
CA TYR A 145 0.21 -15.48 -0.45
C TYR A 145 0.10 -16.19 -1.80
N ASN A 146 -1.07 -16.03 -2.41
CA ASN A 146 -1.42 -16.66 -3.67
C ASN A 146 -1.72 -15.63 -4.78
N GLY A 147 -1.34 -14.37 -4.55
CA GLY A 147 -1.40 -13.32 -5.56
C GLY A 147 -0.22 -13.39 -6.54
N SER A 148 -0.21 -12.45 -7.49
CA SER A 148 0.91 -12.30 -8.44
C SER A 148 2.21 -11.97 -7.71
N THR A 149 3.31 -12.62 -8.07
CA THR A 149 4.65 -12.35 -7.52
C THR A 149 5.45 -11.35 -8.34
N ASP A 150 4.85 -10.78 -9.39
CA ASP A 150 5.40 -9.69 -10.22
C ASP A 150 4.62 -8.40 -9.89
N MET A 151 5.15 -7.63 -8.94
CA MET A 151 4.47 -6.43 -8.43
C MET A 151 4.51 -5.29 -9.44
N TYR A 152 5.57 -5.19 -10.24
CA TYR A 152 5.59 -4.28 -11.37
C TYR A 152 4.44 -4.57 -12.33
N HIS A 153 4.26 -5.82 -12.73
CA HIS A 153 3.21 -6.19 -13.67
C HIS A 153 1.81 -5.84 -13.16
N VAL A 154 1.55 -6.02 -11.86
CA VAL A 154 0.25 -5.69 -11.25
C VAL A 154 0.00 -4.18 -11.27
N HIS A 155 1.03 -3.36 -10.97
CA HIS A 155 0.88 -1.92 -10.72
C HIS A 155 1.30 -1.02 -11.90
N LYS A 156 1.85 -1.56 -12.98
CA LYS A 156 2.45 -0.77 -14.09
C LYS A 156 1.55 0.31 -14.72
N TYR A 157 0.22 0.11 -14.73
CA TYR A 157 -0.71 1.11 -15.29
C TYR A 157 -1.16 2.18 -14.27
N MET A 158 -0.73 2.06 -13.02
CA MET A 158 -0.93 3.11 -12.02
C MET A 158 0.10 4.23 -12.16
N ASN A 159 1.24 4.00 -12.82
CA ASN A 159 2.32 4.99 -12.98
C ASN A 159 2.61 5.76 -11.69
N ILE A 160 2.75 5.03 -10.58
CA ILE A 160 2.91 5.59 -9.24
C ILE A 160 4.20 6.42 -9.19
N ASN A 161 4.11 7.63 -8.65
CA ASN A 161 5.26 8.53 -8.47
C ASN A 161 5.92 8.35 -7.10
N LYS A 162 7.09 8.96 -6.93
CA LYS A 162 7.89 8.81 -5.70
C LYS A 162 7.14 9.23 -4.42
N ASP A 163 6.27 10.24 -4.51
CA ASP A 163 5.58 10.79 -3.35
C ASP A 163 4.35 9.94 -2.97
N MET A 164 3.64 9.38 -3.96
CA MET A 164 2.56 8.41 -3.75
C MET A 164 3.09 7.12 -3.12
N GLU A 165 4.20 6.60 -3.66
CA GLU A 165 4.84 5.38 -3.13
C GLU A 165 5.39 5.61 -1.71
N GLY A 166 6.11 6.72 -1.50
CA GLY A 166 6.63 7.10 -0.19
C GLY A 166 5.53 7.33 0.85
N TYR A 167 4.42 7.96 0.44
CA TYR A 167 3.24 8.13 1.28
C TYR A 167 2.63 6.78 1.69
N THR A 168 2.43 5.85 0.76
CA THR A 168 1.93 4.50 1.05
C THR A 168 2.82 3.76 2.04
N ASN A 169 4.14 3.78 1.83
CA ASN A 169 5.11 3.17 2.75
C ASN A 169 5.04 3.78 4.15
N LEU A 170 4.90 5.11 4.23
CA LEU A 170 4.72 5.80 5.50
C LEU A 170 3.46 5.33 6.24
N GLN A 171 2.34 5.10 5.56
CA GLN A 171 1.12 4.63 6.21
C GLN A 171 1.29 3.22 6.83
N PHE A 172 2.04 2.32 6.19
CA PHE A 172 2.36 1.01 6.79
C PHE A 172 3.26 1.14 8.03
N VAL A 173 4.26 2.02 7.99
CA VAL A 173 5.13 2.28 9.16
C VAL A 173 4.33 2.91 10.31
N LEU A 174 3.41 3.83 10.02
CA LEU A 174 2.54 4.46 11.02
C LEU A 174 1.52 3.47 11.59
N SER A 175 1.02 2.53 10.79
CA SER A 175 0.22 1.40 11.27
C SER A 175 0.98 0.50 12.24
N ALA A 176 2.22 0.13 11.93
CA ALA A 176 3.08 -0.59 12.87
C ALA A 176 3.28 0.20 14.17
N ALA A 177 3.54 1.52 14.07
CA ALA A 177 3.72 2.37 15.23
C ALA A 177 2.45 2.48 16.09
N SER A 178 1.27 2.59 15.49
CA SER A 178 0.00 2.66 16.25
C SER A 178 -0.31 1.34 16.97
N LEU A 179 0.15 0.21 16.43
CA LEU A 179 0.07 -1.11 17.05
C LEU A 179 1.15 -1.38 18.10
N GLY A 180 2.03 -0.41 18.37
CA GLY A 180 3.08 -0.54 19.38
C GLY A 180 4.27 -1.38 18.93
N PHE A 181 4.50 -1.51 17.63
CA PHE A 181 5.67 -2.20 17.12
C PHE A 181 6.95 -1.45 17.53
N SER A 182 8.04 -2.18 17.70
CA SER A 182 9.33 -1.61 18.07
C SER A 182 9.85 -0.71 16.94
N LYS A 183 10.81 0.16 17.24
CA LYS A 183 11.49 0.96 16.21
C LYS A 183 12.29 0.09 15.23
N GLU A 184 12.75 -1.08 15.66
CA GLU A 184 13.45 -2.02 14.79
C GLU A 184 12.49 -2.66 13.78
N ALA A 185 11.34 -3.17 14.24
CA ALA A 185 10.27 -3.69 13.39
C ALA A 185 9.74 -2.62 12.42
N GLN A 186 9.48 -1.40 12.91
CA GLN A 186 9.09 -0.26 12.07
C GLN A 186 10.14 0.01 10.97
N GLY A 187 11.42 0.04 11.35
CA GLY A 187 12.53 0.26 10.41
C GLY A 187 12.67 -0.87 9.39
N TYR A 188 12.43 -2.12 9.78
CA TYR A 188 12.43 -3.26 8.86
C TYR A 188 11.29 -3.17 7.84
N ILE A 189 10.06 -2.86 8.27
CA ILE A 189 8.91 -2.69 7.37
C ILE A 189 9.21 -1.58 6.36
N GLY A 190 9.64 -0.41 6.83
CA GLY A 190 9.95 0.73 5.96
C GLY A 190 11.06 0.42 4.95
N ARG A 191 12.16 -0.22 5.37
CA ARG A 191 13.25 -0.59 4.45
C ARG A 191 12.84 -1.69 3.48
N SER A 192 12.08 -2.68 3.92
CA SER A 192 11.62 -3.78 3.05
C SER A 192 10.72 -3.26 1.94
N LEU A 193 9.75 -2.40 2.28
CA LEU A 193 8.89 -1.75 1.30
C LEU A 193 9.71 -0.87 0.36
N GLN A 194 10.60 -0.04 0.89
CA GLN A 194 11.43 0.83 0.07
C GLN A 194 12.29 0.05 -0.95
N LEU A 195 12.93 -1.02 -0.49
CA LEU A 195 13.79 -1.83 -1.36
C LEU A 195 12.98 -2.51 -2.47
N LEU A 196 11.81 -3.07 -2.14
CA LEU A 196 10.98 -3.77 -3.12
C LEU A 196 10.30 -2.83 -4.12
N PHE A 197 9.89 -1.64 -3.68
CA PHE A 197 8.86 -0.85 -4.37
C PHE A 197 9.32 0.52 -4.88
N SER A 198 10.29 1.17 -4.22
CA SER A 198 10.60 2.58 -4.48
C SER A 198 11.53 2.81 -5.67
N PHE A 199 12.27 1.80 -6.15
CA PHE A 199 13.34 2.01 -7.12
C PHE A 199 13.03 1.42 -8.49
N LYS A 200 13.24 2.21 -9.54
CA LYS A 200 13.28 1.72 -10.93
C LYS A 200 14.52 0.88 -11.17
N CYS A 201 14.47 -0.02 -12.16
CA CYS A 201 15.62 -0.79 -12.62
C CYS A 201 16.29 -1.70 -11.57
N GLU A 202 15.59 -2.08 -10.49
CA GLU A 202 16.10 -3.09 -9.56
C GLU A 202 16.22 -4.45 -10.29
N SER A 203 17.25 -5.22 -9.96
CA SER A 203 17.35 -6.61 -10.43
C SER A 203 16.13 -7.40 -9.98
N PRO A 204 15.51 -8.23 -10.85
CA PRO A 204 14.40 -9.09 -10.46
C PRO A 204 14.67 -9.86 -9.16
N GLN A 205 13.75 -9.79 -8.21
CA GLN A 205 13.86 -10.47 -6.91
C GLN A 205 12.70 -11.45 -6.74
N PRO A 206 12.94 -12.63 -6.14
CA PRO A 206 11.86 -13.52 -5.76
C PRO A 206 11.18 -12.98 -4.50
N TYR A 207 9.88 -12.68 -4.61
CA TYR A 207 9.06 -12.34 -3.46
C TYR A 207 7.64 -12.92 -3.58
N PRO A 208 7.20 -13.80 -2.67
CA PRO A 208 7.94 -14.46 -1.58
C PRO A 208 9.19 -15.23 -2.03
N HIS A 209 10.03 -15.72 -1.11
CA HIS A 209 11.32 -16.35 -1.46
C HIS A 209 11.20 -17.63 -2.30
N TRP A 210 10.01 -18.23 -2.35
CA TRP A 210 9.70 -19.40 -3.19
C TRP A 210 9.20 -19.02 -4.59
N ALA A 211 8.97 -17.74 -4.86
CA ALA A 211 8.55 -17.26 -6.17
C ALA A 211 9.73 -17.27 -7.16
N GLU A 212 9.41 -17.28 -8.44
CA GLU A 212 10.41 -16.96 -9.46
C GLU A 212 10.82 -15.47 -9.36
N PRO A 213 12.07 -15.12 -9.63
CA PRO A 213 12.50 -13.72 -9.63
C PRO A 213 11.70 -12.88 -10.65
N ALA A 214 11.11 -11.79 -10.17
CA ALA A 214 10.35 -10.85 -11.00
C ALA A 214 10.60 -9.40 -10.54
N SER A 215 10.22 -8.43 -11.39
CA SER A 215 10.33 -7.02 -11.02
C SER A 215 9.34 -6.70 -9.89
N GLN A 216 9.84 -6.10 -8.81
CA GLN A 216 9.02 -5.72 -7.67
C GLN A 216 8.61 -4.25 -7.68
N SER A 217 9.34 -3.41 -8.41
CA SER A 217 9.16 -1.96 -8.40
C SER A 217 7.75 -1.53 -8.79
N ILE A 218 7.10 -0.74 -7.94
CA ILE A 218 5.79 -0.12 -8.24
C ILE A 218 5.93 1.37 -8.55
N CYS A 219 7.03 2.01 -8.12
CA CYS A 219 7.35 3.39 -8.47
C CYS A 219 7.83 3.42 -9.93
N GLN A 220 6.96 3.86 -10.83
CA GLN A 220 7.21 3.82 -12.28
C GLN A 220 7.25 5.21 -12.94
N ALA A 221 6.84 6.27 -12.23
CA ALA A 221 6.88 7.61 -12.80
C ALA A 221 8.31 8.11 -13.09
N GLU A 222 8.39 9.20 -13.86
CA GLU A 222 9.67 9.80 -14.27
C GLU A 222 10.55 10.19 -13.08
N ASP A 223 9.93 10.70 -12.01
CA ASP A 223 10.61 11.19 -10.81
C ASP A 223 10.99 10.08 -9.80
N CYS A 224 10.64 8.82 -10.07
CA CYS A 224 11.08 7.70 -9.26
C CYS A 224 12.60 7.52 -9.33
N PRO A 225 13.27 7.24 -8.20
CA PRO A 225 14.71 7.02 -8.19
C PRO A 225 15.07 5.72 -8.91
N THR A 226 16.20 5.70 -9.61
CA THR A 226 16.79 4.47 -10.14
C THR A 226 17.58 3.76 -9.05
N PHE A 227 17.53 2.43 -9.02
CA PHE A 227 18.30 1.63 -8.07
C PHE A 227 19.81 1.92 -8.20
N PRO A 228 20.52 2.23 -7.10
CA PRO A 228 21.94 2.50 -7.16
C PRO A 228 22.73 1.36 -7.81
N HIS A 229 23.65 1.70 -8.73
CA HIS A 229 24.56 0.76 -9.40
C HIS A 229 23.95 -0.23 -10.41
N HIS A 230 22.72 0.00 -10.90
CA HIS A 230 22.15 -0.75 -12.03
C HIS A 230 21.92 0.15 -13.26
N PRO A 231 22.77 0.05 -14.31
CA PRO A 231 22.68 0.94 -15.47
C PRO A 231 21.65 0.52 -16.53
N ILE A 232 20.98 -0.63 -16.37
CA ILE A 232 20.08 -1.16 -17.40
C ILE A 232 18.82 -1.73 -16.73
N CYS A 233 17.70 -1.08 -16.99
CA CYS A 233 16.39 -1.50 -16.56
C CYS A 233 15.92 -2.59 -17.52
N LEU A 234 15.81 -3.84 -17.04
CA LEU A 234 15.66 -5.01 -17.91
C LEU A 234 14.30 -5.14 -18.62
N ASP A 235 13.40 -4.17 -18.49
CA ASP A 235 12.08 -4.16 -19.16
C ASP A 235 11.52 -2.75 -19.49
N GLU A 236 12.28 -1.66 -19.30
CA GLU A 236 11.75 -0.27 -19.32
C GLU A 236 11.63 0.39 -20.71
N ASP A 237 11.80 -0.35 -21.81
CA ASP A 237 11.60 0.19 -23.17
C ASP A 237 10.11 0.28 -23.59
N ARG A 238 9.16 0.09 -22.66
CA ARG A 238 7.74 0.25 -22.97
C ARG A 238 7.29 1.65 -22.54
N PRO A 239 6.70 2.45 -23.45
CA PRO A 239 6.01 3.67 -23.05
C PRO A 239 5.02 3.32 -21.94
N ILE A 240 5.20 3.86 -20.75
CA ILE A 240 4.21 3.75 -19.69
C ILE A 240 2.97 4.47 -20.22
N PRO A 241 1.83 3.78 -20.42
CA PRO A 241 0.64 4.42 -20.94
C PRO A 241 0.22 5.54 -19.98
N GLN A 242 -0.11 6.72 -20.52
CA GLN A 242 -0.63 7.78 -19.69
C GLN A 242 -1.88 7.29 -18.93
N ILE A 243 -1.93 7.60 -17.63
CA ILE A 243 -3.12 7.35 -16.83
C ILE A 243 -4.24 8.19 -17.44
N VAL A 244 -5.31 7.54 -17.88
CA VAL A 244 -6.50 8.20 -18.40
C VAL A 244 -7.68 7.99 -17.47
N ALA A 245 -8.50 9.03 -17.32
CA ALA A 245 -9.77 8.92 -16.64
C ALA A 245 -10.68 7.90 -17.35
N ALA A 246 -11.46 7.15 -16.59
CA ALA A 246 -12.45 6.24 -17.13
C ALA A 246 -13.52 7.01 -17.95
N PRO A 247 -13.97 6.52 -19.11
CA PRO A 247 -15.05 7.16 -19.86
C PRO A 247 -16.34 7.14 -19.04
N GLY A 248 -16.81 8.29 -18.57
CA GLY A 248 -18.08 8.39 -17.81
C GLY A 248 -18.12 9.45 -16.70
N GLU A 249 -16.98 9.98 -16.26
CA GLU A 249 -16.95 11.10 -15.32
C GLU A 249 -16.16 12.28 -15.90
N SER A 250 -16.89 13.35 -16.20
CA SER A 250 -16.33 14.61 -16.68
C SER A 250 -15.49 15.29 -15.60
N LYS A 251 -14.22 15.57 -15.96
CA LYS A 251 -13.24 16.44 -15.28
C LYS A 251 -12.63 15.87 -13.99
N VAL A 252 -11.46 15.25 -14.13
CA VAL A 252 -10.41 15.38 -13.11
C VAL A 252 -10.13 16.88 -12.98
N ARG A 253 -10.56 17.52 -11.89
CA ARG A 253 -10.07 18.85 -11.54
C ARG A 253 -8.63 18.69 -11.09
N VAL A 254 -7.70 18.98 -11.99
CA VAL A 254 -6.31 19.24 -11.61
C VAL A 254 -6.35 20.52 -10.79
N TYR A 255 -6.07 20.41 -9.49
CA TYR A 255 -5.85 21.60 -8.65
C TYR A 255 -4.47 22.16 -9.02
N SER A 256 -4.42 23.25 -9.79
CA SER A 256 -3.22 24.08 -9.89
C SER A 256 -3.33 25.17 -8.83
N CYS A 257 -2.60 25.03 -7.73
CA CYS A 257 -2.23 26.20 -6.94
C CYS A 257 -0.89 26.68 -7.49
N GLU A 258 -0.92 27.54 -8.49
CA GLU A 258 0.26 28.31 -8.89
C GLU A 258 0.22 29.67 -8.18
N ASP A 259 1.35 29.98 -7.54
CA ASP A 259 1.90 31.28 -7.18
C ASP A 259 1.05 32.25 -6.35
N ASP A 260 1.30 32.26 -5.03
CA ASP A 260 1.80 33.44 -4.31
C ASP A 260 2.01 33.09 -2.82
N ILE A 261 3.26 32.77 -2.47
CA ILE A 261 3.74 32.81 -1.08
C ILE A 261 3.91 34.29 -0.78
N ASP A 262 2.90 34.92 -0.17
CA ASP A 262 3.00 36.10 0.72
C ASP A 262 1.59 36.60 1.08
N ASP A 263 0.79 35.81 1.81
CA ASP A 263 -0.22 36.31 2.76
C ASP A 263 -0.92 35.14 3.48
N ILE A 264 -0.26 34.62 4.53
CA ILE A 264 -0.98 33.84 5.55
C ILE A 264 -1.57 34.87 6.51
N ASP A 265 -2.83 35.26 6.28
CA ASP A 265 -3.67 35.78 7.35
C ASP A 265 -5.01 35.04 7.44
N GLN A 266 -5.42 34.89 8.68
CA GLN A 266 -6.44 34.01 9.21
C GLN A 266 -7.82 34.41 8.70
N ARG A 267 -8.43 33.54 7.88
CA ARG A 267 -9.88 33.24 7.87
C ARG A 267 -10.16 32.11 6.90
N GLY A 268 -10.90 31.11 7.36
CA GLY A 268 -11.45 30.06 6.50
C GLY A 268 -12.35 30.65 5.42
N ASP A 269 -12.38 29.96 4.28
CA ASP A 269 -13.15 30.16 3.05
C ASP A 269 -12.31 30.69 1.87
N GLY A 270 -12.00 29.81 0.92
CA GLY A 270 -11.40 30.23 -0.35
C GLY A 270 -10.76 29.15 -1.21
N CYS A 271 -11.47 28.07 -1.53
CA CYS A 271 -11.23 27.34 -2.79
C CYS A 271 -12.52 27.42 -3.60
N LEU A 272 -12.63 28.46 -4.44
CA LEU A 272 -13.77 28.60 -5.33
C LEU A 272 -13.66 27.59 -6.48
N VAL A 273 -14.76 26.87 -6.65
CA VAL A 273 -15.02 25.86 -7.66
C VAL A 273 -15.12 26.55 -9.03
N ASN A 274 -14.14 26.35 -9.92
CA ASN A 274 -14.31 26.55 -11.38
C ASN A 274 -14.63 25.21 -12.03
#